data_AF-A0A7L0JJ94-F1
#
_entry.id   AF-A0A7L0JJ94-F1
#
_cell.length_a   1.000
_cell.length_b   1.000
_cell.length_c   1.000
_cell.angle_alpha   90.00
_cell.angle_beta   90.00
_cell.angle_gamma   90.00
#
_symmetry.space_group_name_H-M   'P 1'
#
loop_
_entity.id
_entity.type
_entity.pdbx_description
1 polymer ?
#
loop_
_entity_poly.entity_id
_entity_poly.type
_entity_poly.pdbx_seq_one_letter_code
_entity_poly.pdbx_strand_id
1 'polypeptide(L)'
;QVRVEGSVRRLPEEESERYFDSRPRGSQIGAVVSRQSSVIPDREYLRKRNAELEEKFRDKRVPKPQYWGGYILEPEVVEFWQGQTNRLHDRIVFRRLRD
;
A
#
# COMPACT_ATOMS: atom_id res chain seq x y z
N GLN A 1 -18.38 6.89 -7.84
CA GLN A 1 -17.27 7.29 -6.93
C GLN A 1 -17.60 6.79 -5.53
N VAL A 2 -16.61 6.34 -4.76
CA VAL A 2 -16.77 6.01 -3.34
C VAL A 2 -15.77 6.82 -2.54
N ARG A 3 -16.21 7.48 -1.46
CA ARG A 3 -15.33 8.11 -0.46
C ARG A 3 -15.44 7.34 0.85
N VAL A 4 -14.30 7.13 1.50
CA VAL A 4 -14.22 6.47 2.80
C VAL A 4 -13.36 7.35 3.70
N GLU A 5 -13.89 7.70 4.87
CA GLU A 5 -13.21 8.50 5.88
C GLU A 5 -13.26 7.77 7.21
N GLY A 6 -12.20 7.89 8.00
CA GLY A 6 -12.11 7.20 9.28
C GLY A 6 -10.72 7.27 9.89
N SER A 7 -10.59 6.67 11.06
CA SER A 7 -9.29 6.53 11.73
C SER A 7 -8.43 5.51 10.99
N VAL A 8 -7.11 5.65 11.13
CA VAL A 8 -6.14 4.72 10.54
C VAL A 8 -5.31 4.13 11.67
N ARG A 9 -5.08 2.82 11.59
CA ARG A 9 -4.10 2.13 12.44
C ARG A 9 -3.15 1.30 11.61
N ARG A 10 -1.94 1.10 12.12
CA ARG A 10 -0.95 0.22 11.50
C ARG A 10 -1.39 -1.24 11.69
N LEU A 11 -1.21 -2.07 10.67
CA LEU A 11 -1.45 -3.50 10.80
C LEU A 11 -0.39 -4.14 11.72
N PRO A 12 -0.72 -5.25 12.39
CA PRO A 12 0.27 -6.08 13.07
C PRO A 12 1.41 -6.47 12.12
N GLU A 13 2.62 -6.58 12.68
CA GLU A 13 3.82 -6.91 11.90
C GLU A 13 3.69 -8.28 11.21
N GLU A 14 3.12 -9.26 11.91
CA GLU A 14 2.87 -10.62 11.41
C GLU A 14 1.93 -10.64 10.19
N GLU A 15 0.89 -9.80 10.20
CA GLU A 15 -0.04 -9.67 9.07
C GLU A 15 0.65 -9.03 7.87
N SER A 16 1.47 -8.00 8.13
CA SER A 16 2.29 -7.35 7.11
C SER A 16 3.34 -8.32 6.52
N GLU A 17 3.96 -9.16 7.34
CA GLU A 17 4.94 -10.16 6.90
C GLU A 17 4.30 -11.25 6.03
N ARG A 18 3.18 -11.81 6.47
CA ARG A 18 2.41 -12.77 5.67
C ARG A 18 1.98 -12.19 4.32
N TYR A 19 1.48 -10.96 4.31
CA TYR A 19 1.10 -10.31 3.06
C TYR A 19 2.32 -10.04 2.17
N PHE A 20 3.44 -9.57 2.73
CA PHE A 20 4.69 -9.35 1.99
C PHE A 20 5.16 -10.64 1.29
N ASP A 21 5.18 -11.75 2.02
CA ASP A 21 5.64 -13.05 1.50
C ASP A 21 4.76 -13.58 0.37
N SER A 22 3.46 -13.24 0.36
CA SER A 22 2.56 -13.64 -0.74
C SER A 22 2.76 -12.87 -2.05
N ARG A 23 3.50 -11.75 -2.02
CA ARG A 23 3.70 -10.91 -3.22
C ARG A 23 4.68 -11.58 -4.18
N PRO A 24 4.60 -11.29 -5.50
CA PRO A 24 5.61 -11.74 -6.46
C PRO A 24 7.03 -11.33 -6.04
N ARG A 25 8.01 -12.18 -6.33
CA ARG A 25 9.41 -11.97 -5.91
C ARG A 25 9.98 -10.61 -6.31
N GLY A 26 9.74 -10.15 -7.55
CA GLY A 26 10.17 -8.83 -8.01
C GLY A 26 9.51 -7.67 -7.23
N SER A 27 8.28 -7.85 -6.77
CA SER A 27 7.59 -6.87 -5.90
C SER A 27 8.19 -6.81 -4.50
N GLN A 28 8.61 -7.96 -3.95
CA GLN A 28 9.32 -8.01 -2.67
C GLN A 28 10.67 -7.29 -2.78
N ILE A 29 11.46 -7.60 -3.82
CA ILE A 29 12.77 -6.98 -4.06
C ILE A 29 12.62 -5.47 -4.29
N GLY A 30 11.66 -5.04 -5.12
CA GLY A 30 11.40 -3.62 -5.37
C GLY A 30 11.09 -2.82 -4.11
N ALA A 31 10.39 -3.42 -3.14
CA ALA A 31 10.13 -2.80 -1.83
C ALA A 31 11.39 -2.65 -0.97
N VAL A 32 12.40 -3.51 -1.16
CA VAL A 32 13.73 -3.39 -0.51
C VAL A 32 14.59 -2.36 -1.24
N VAL A 33 14.57 -2.35 -2.58
CA VAL A 33 15.37 -1.43 -3.42
C VAL A 33 14.97 0.03 -3.18
N SER A 34 13.67 0.31 -3.17
CA SER A 34 13.15 1.67 -3.14
C SER A 34 12.83 2.11 -1.70
N ARG A 35 13.68 2.98 -1.14
CA ARG A 35 13.30 3.78 0.03
C ARG A 35 12.36 4.88 -0.42
N GLN A 36 11.07 4.54 -0.54
CA GLN A 36 10.05 5.37 -1.16
C GLN A 36 10.12 6.83 -0.67
N SER A 37 10.01 7.77 -1.62
CA SER A 37 10.07 9.22 -1.40
C SER A 37 11.42 9.79 -0.97
N SER A 38 12.48 8.98 -0.89
CA SER A 38 13.85 9.48 -0.66
C SER A 38 14.50 9.96 -1.96
N VAL A 39 15.31 11.01 -1.89
CA VAL A 39 16.11 11.50 -3.02
C VAL A 39 17.13 10.44 -3.44
N ILE A 40 17.29 10.26 -4.74
CA ILE A 40 18.26 9.36 -5.36
C ILE A 40 19.03 10.11 -6.45
N PRO A 41 20.26 9.69 -6.81
CA PRO A 41 21.08 10.41 -7.78
C PRO A 41 20.52 10.31 -9.21
N ASP A 42 20.03 9.14 -9.61
CA ASP A 42 19.56 8.86 -10.96
C ASP A 42 18.78 7.53 -11.05
N ARG A 43 18.35 7.17 -12.26
CA ARG A 43 17.63 5.92 -12.55
C ARG A 43 18.54 4.68 -12.52
N GLU A 44 19.81 4.81 -12.88
CA GLU A 44 20.76 3.70 -12.92
C GLU A 44 21.08 3.17 -11.52
N TYR A 45 21.06 4.05 -10.51
CA TYR A 45 21.15 3.67 -9.11
C TYR A 45 20.10 2.60 -8.74
N LEU A 46 18.82 2.80 -9.09
CA LEU A 46 17.77 1.82 -8.80
C LEU A 46 17.97 0.52 -9.58
N ARG A 47 18.39 0.58 -10.84
CA ARG A 47 18.62 -0.61 -11.69
C ARG A 47 19.74 -1.49 -11.12
N LYS A 48 20.87 -0.89 -10.76
CA LYS A 48 22.01 -1.60 -10.16
C LYS A 48 21.63 -2.26 -8.84
N ARG A 49 20.97 -1.51 -7.94
CA ARG A 49 20.51 -2.02 -6.64
C ARG A 49 19.49 -3.15 -6.80
N ASN A 50 18.61 -3.09 -7.79
CA ASN A 50 17.67 -4.17 -8.08
C ASN A 50 18.40 -5.45 -8.52
N ALA A 51 19.31 -5.35 -9.50
CA ALA A 51 20.09 -6.50 -9.97
C ALA A 51 20.95 -7.12 -8.85
N GLU A 52 21.59 -6.30 -8.02
CA GLU A 52 22.35 -6.77 -6.84
C GLU A 52 21.47 -7.56 -5.87
N LEU A 53 20.24 -7.11 -5.63
CA LEU A 53 19.33 -7.78 -4.68
C LEU A 53 18.65 -9.01 -5.30
N GLU A 54 18.36 -9.01 -6.60
CA GLU A 54 17.95 -10.20 -7.34
C GLU A 54 18.99 -11.32 -7.23
N GLU A 55 20.27 -10.98 -7.41
CA GLU A 55 21.36 -11.94 -7.25
C GLU A 55 21.50 -12.40 -5.81
N LYS A 56 21.58 -11.45 -4.87
CA LYS A 56 21.73 -11.74 -3.43
C LYS A 56 20.66 -12.68 -2.91
N PHE A 57 19.43 -12.49 -3.39
CA PHE A 57 18.29 -13.24 -2.92
C PHE A 57 17.90 -14.40 -3.83
N ARG A 58 18.49 -14.65 -5.01
CA ARG A 58 18.03 -15.64 -6.03
C ARG A 58 17.26 -16.86 -5.46
N ASP A 59 17.86 -17.60 -4.54
CA ASP A 59 17.30 -18.82 -3.92
C ASP A 59 17.01 -18.67 -2.42
N LYS A 60 16.89 -17.44 -1.93
CA LYS A 60 16.66 -17.09 -0.52
C LYS A 60 15.33 -16.37 -0.35
N ARG A 61 14.77 -16.40 0.86
CA ARG A 61 13.65 -15.54 1.24
C ARG A 61 14.12 -14.08 1.24
N VAL A 62 13.31 -13.18 0.68
CA VAL A 62 13.51 -11.74 0.81
C VAL A 62 12.85 -11.29 2.12
N PRO A 63 13.58 -10.74 3.09
CA PRO A 63 12.96 -10.26 4.33
C PRO A 63 12.16 -8.98 4.06
N LYS A 64 11.00 -8.85 4.71
CA LYS A 64 10.21 -7.63 4.70
C LYS A 64 11.01 -6.48 5.34
N PRO A 65 11.15 -5.31 4.69
CA PRO A 65 11.75 -4.14 5.33
C PRO A 65 10.95 -3.67 6.55
N GLN A 66 11.63 -3.14 7.58
CA GLN A 66 10.98 -2.61 8.80
C GLN A 66 10.05 -1.41 8.54
N TYR A 67 10.36 -0.63 7.49
CA TYR A 67 9.55 0.51 7.06
C TYR A 67 8.40 0.13 6.12
N TRP A 68 8.29 -1.15 5.74
CA TRP A 68 7.21 -1.64 4.91
C TRP A 68 6.15 -2.32 5.78
N GLY A 69 4.88 -2.01 5.53
CA GLY A 69 3.76 -2.63 6.23
C GLY A 69 2.42 -2.11 5.73
N GLY A 70 1.35 -2.66 6.27
CA GLY A 70 0.00 -2.22 5.96
C GLY A 70 -0.56 -1.23 6.99
N TYR A 71 -1.55 -0.48 6.52
CA TYR A 71 -2.45 0.30 7.36
C TYR A 71 -3.87 -0.16 7.07
N ILE A 72 -4.73 -0.09 8.07
CA ILE A 72 -6.18 -0.30 7.92
C ILE A 72 -6.89 0.99 8.30
N LEU A 73 -7.81 1.41 7.42
CA LEU A 73 -8.74 2.51 7.68
C LEU A 73 -10.02 1.91 8.24
N GLU A 74 -10.43 2.35 9.42
CA GLU A 74 -11.69 1.95 10.05
C GLU A 74 -12.78 2.94 9.66
N PRO A 75 -13.76 2.56 8.81
CA PRO A 75 -14.67 3.51 8.21
C PRO A 75 -15.64 4.08 9.24
N GLU A 76 -15.62 5.41 9.39
CA GLU A 76 -16.61 6.17 10.16
C GLU A 76 -17.64 6.83 9.23
N VAL A 77 -17.23 7.19 8.01
CA VAL A 77 -18.09 7.76 6.96
C VAL A 77 -17.82 7.05 5.65
N VAL A 78 -18.89 6.66 4.96
CA VAL A 78 -18.83 6.12 3.59
C VAL A 78 -19.83 6.85 2.72
N GLU A 79 -19.36 7.46 1.64
CA GLU A 79 -20.22 8.09 0.64
C GLU A 79 -20.18 7.29 -0.67
N PHE A 80 -21.37 6.96 -1.17
CA PHE A 80 -21.59 6.46 -2.51
C PHE A 80 -22.13 7.60 -3.37
N TRP A 81 -21.38 7.96 -4.40
CA TRP A 81 -21.77 8.95 -5.39
C TRP A 81 -21.96 8.27 -6.74
N GLN A 82 -23.11 8.48 -7.36
CA GLN A 82 -23.45 7.99 -8.70
C GLN A 82 -23.73 9.18 -9.62
N GLY A 83 -22.97 9.22 -10.72
CA GLY A 83 -23.13 10.26 -11.74
C GLY A 83 -24.43 10.09 -12.52
N GLN A 84 -25.01 11.22 -12.93
CA GLN A 84 -26.25 11.30 -13.69
C GLN A 84 -26.06 12.31 -14.83
N THR A 85 -26.62 12.00 -16.01
CA THR A 85 -26.42 12.78 -17.24
C THR A 85 -27.00 14.19 -17.15
N ASN A 86 -28.10 14.35 -16.41
CA ASN A 86 -28.75 15.63 -16.13
C ASN A 86 -28.08 16.45 -15.01
N ARG A 87 -26.93 15.99 -14.50
CA ARG A 87 -26.16 16.60 -13.40
C ARG A 87 -26.82 16.52 -12.01
N LEU A 88 -27.94 15.83 -11.87
CA LEU A 88 -28.60 15.57 -10.58
C LEU A 88 -28.05 14.29 -9.97
N HIS A 89 -26.82 14.35 -9.46
CA HIS A 89 -26.11 13.17 -8.97
C HIS A 89 -26.71 12.61 -7.68
N ASP A 90 -26.76 11.28 -7.59
CA ASP A 90 -27.18 10.59 -6.36
C ASP A 90 -26.02 10.54 -5.38
N ARG A 91 -26.30 10.88 -4.13
CA ARG A 91 -25.33 10.85 -3.03
C ARG A 91 -25.94 10.23 -1.79
N ILE A 92 -25.49 9.03 -1.46
CA ILE A 92 -25.92 8.31 -0.26
C ILE A 92 -24.73 8.26 0.70
N VAL A 93 -24.89 8.88 1.86
CA VAL A 93 -23.83 9.00 2.87
C VAL A 93 -24.21 8.22 4.13
N PHE A 94 -23.43 7.19 4.45
CA PHE A 94 -23.49 6.47 5.71
C PHE A 94 -22.53 7.11 6.71
N ARG A 95 -23.00 7.26 7.95
CA ARG A 95 -22.17 7.67 9.09
C ARG A 95 -22.42 6.72 10.24
N ARG A 96 -21.35 6.26 10.88
CA ARG A 96 -21.45 5.53 12.14
C ARG A 96 -21.94 6.49 13.22
N LEU A 97 -23.06 6.18 13.87
CA LEU A 97 -23.50 6.94 15.04
C LEU A 97 -22.56 6.63 16.19
N ARG A 98 -22.18 7.67 16.95
CA ARG A 98 -21.47 7.51 18.22
C ARG A 98 -22.53 7.34 19.30
N ASP A 99 -22.29 6.41 20.23
CA ASP A 99 -23.04 6.32 21.48
C ASP A 99 -22.71 7.49 22.40
#